data_AF-A0A1Q8ZKB9-F1
#
_entry.id   AF-A0A1Q8ZKB9-F1
#
_cell.length_a   1.000
_cell.length_b   1.000
_cell.length_c   1.000
_cell.angle_alpha   90.00
_cell.angle_beta   90.00
_cell.angle_gamma   90.00
#
_symmetry.space_group_name_H-M   'P 1'
#
loop_
_entity.id
_entity.type
_entity.pdbx_description
1 polymer ?
#
loop_
_entity_poly.entity_id
_entity_poly.type
_entity_poly.pdbx_seq_one_letter_code
_entity_poly.pdbx_strand_id
1 'polypeptide(L)'
;VATCNVAKAGINIHARLDSFLREHQLDIVVIPEADVPEYSSVGFCNAWRALGRYAVLSPPVDGMCKVAIVSNIPLRMAMLPVTEASNEPQAIAQAEDVFQHALHSGFRFIAIGDFNVTQQHPVLLDYLTSGMLVTGDGCCPGEELPATGPVYRGRRRRRIDYALQHPQLHACELQHLDGPSDHTVVAYGYDFAAPLSRRGPRRRSLREDLDMVGIAEALEAWDPSPYYQALESGDLDHAWTLLSDVAEDLLCEADSRATPRSANWLPS
;
A
#
# COMPACT_ATOMS: atom_id res chain seq x y z
N VAL A 1 -7.41 -1.94 11.89
CA VAL A 1 -8.04 -1.28 10.71
C VAL A 1 -8.41 -2.36 9.70
N ALA A 2 -9.61 -2.38 9.14
CA ALA A 2 -10.01 -3.42 8.17
C ALA A 2 -10.72 -2.86 6.93
N THR A 3 -10.75 -3.65 5.85
CA THR A 3 -11.63 -3.44 4.70
C THR A 3 -12.68 -4.54 4.62
N CYS A 4 -13.91 -4.14 4.35
CA CYS A 4 -15.07 -5.01 4.24
C CYS A 4 -15.92 -4.56 3.05
N ASN A 5 -15.70 -5.12 1.85
CA ASN A 5 -16.58 -4.88 0.71
C ASN A 5 -17.94 -5.55 1.01
N VAL A 6 -19.03 -4.77 1.01
CA VAL A 6 -20.38 -5.26 1.38
C VAL A 6 -21.23 -5.61 0.16
N ALA A 7 -20.65 -5.66 -1.03
CA ALA A 7 -21.31 -6.06 -2.28
C ALA A 7 -22.66 -5.35 -2.50
N LYS A 8 -22.70 -4.02 -2.25
CA LYS A 8 -23.89 -3.17 -2.46
C LYS A 8 -25.09 -3.49 -1.57
N ALA A 9 -24.89 -4.13 -0.43
CA ALA A 9 -25.95 -4.43 0.53
C ALA A 9 -26.64 -3.17 1.14
N GLY A 10 -26.06 -1.98 0.95
CA GLY A 10 -26.64 -0.69 1.33
C GLY A 10 -26.88 -0.51 2.84
N ILE A 11 -27.91 0.28 3.18
CA ILE A 11 -28.25 0.74 4.55
C ILE A 11 -28.66 -0.41 5.50
N ASN A 12 -28.95 -1.62 5.03
CA ASN A 12 -29.45 -2.67 5.92
C ASN A 12 -28.34 -3.40 6.72
N ILE A 13 -27.07 -3.03 6.53
CA ILE A 13 -25.95 -3.77 7.11
C ILE A 13 -25.49 -3.24 8.48
N HIS A 14 -25.96 -2.06 8.93
CA HIS A 14 -25.45 -1.39 10.15
C HIS A 14 -25.39 -2.29 11.38
N ALA A 15 -26.49 -2.97 11.72
CA ALA A 15 -26.55 -3.79 12.92
C ALA A 15 -25.66 -5.04 12.83
N ARG A 16 -25.67 -5.72 11.67
CA ARG A 16 -24.84 -6.90 11.44
C ARG A 16 -23.35 -6.54 11.45
N LEU A 17 -23.00 -5.43 10.80
CA LEU A 17 -21.64 -4.96 10.76
C LEU A 17 -21.19 -4.44 12.12
N ASP A 18 -22.02 -3.68 12.87
CA ASP A 18 -21.66 -3.27 14.24
C ASP A 18 -21.35 -4.45 15.16
N SER A 19 -22.19 -5.50 15.13
CA SER A 19 -21.92 -6.74 15.86
C SER A 19 -20.59 -7.37 15.45
N PHE A 20 -20.32 -7.49 14.15
CA PHE A 20 -19.05 -7.99 13.62
C PHE A 20 -17.85 -7.14 14.07
N LEU A 21 -17.97 -5.81 14.02
CA LEU A 21 -16.92 -4.90 14.49
C LEU A 21 -16.64 -5.06 15.99
N ARG A 22 -17.66 -5.33 16.81
CA ARG A 22 -17.50 -5.56 18.25
C ARG A 22 -16.86 -6.93 18.53
N GLU A 23 -17.34 -7.97 17.85
CA GLU A 23 -16.84 -9.34 17.98
C GLU A 23 -15.34 -9.42 17.69
N HIS A 24 -14.90 -8.78 16.60
CA HIS A 24 -13.50 -8.79 16.17
C HIS A 24 -12.69 -7.59 16.66
N GLN A 25 -13.24 -6.78 17.57
CA GLN A 25 -12.56 -5.62 18.17
C GLN A 25 -11.95 -4.65 17.14
N LEU A 26 -12.68 -4.39 16.05
CA LEU A 26 -12.21 -3.53 14.95
C LEU A 26 -12.52 -2.06 15.22
N ASP A 27 -11.45 -1.24 15.21
CA ASP A 27 -11.56 0.20 15.48
C ASP A 27 -12.01 1.03 14.27
N ILE A 28 -11.50 0.69 13.09
CA ILE A 28 -11.76 1.41 11.84
C ILE A 28 -12.05 0.36 10.77
N VAL A 29 -13.16 0.53 10.07
CA VAL A 29 -13.50 -0.28 8.89
C VAL A 29 -13.85 0.60 7.72
N VAL A 30 -13.17 0.35 6.61
CA VAL A 30 -13.48 0.90 5.30
C VAL A 30 -14.43 -0.06 4.60
N ILE A 31 -15.48 0.49 4.02
CA ILE A 31 -16.56 -0.23 3.36
C ILE A 31 -16.57 0.20 1.90
N PRO A 32 -15.81 -0.49 1.01
CA PRO A 32 -15.99 -0.38 -0.43
C PRO A 32 -17.40 -0.80 -0.84
N GLU A 33 -17.88 -0.26 -1.95
CA GLU A 33 -19.22 -0.53 -2.48
C GLU A 33 -20.34 -0.36 -1.44
N ALA A 34 -20.20 0.67 -0.58
CA ALA A 34 -21.24 1.04 0.36
C ALA A 34 -22.52 1.45 -0.37
N ASP A 35 -22.37 2.07 -1.55
CA ASP A 35 -23.43 2.49 -2.47
C ASP A 35 -24.61 3.14 -1.72
N VAL A 36 -24.29 4.18 -0.94
CA VAL A 36 -25.28 4.94 -0.17
C VAL A 36 -25.79 6.09 -1.05
N PRO A 37 -27.10 6.16 -1.35
CA PRO A 37 -27.64 7.27 -2.12
C PRO A 37 -27.41 8.61 -1.40
N GLU A 38 -27.03 9.65 -2.16
CA GLU A 38 -26.70 10.98 -1.62
C GLU A 38 -27.81 11.53 -0.72
N TYR A 39 -29.07 11.40 -1.14
CA TYR A 39 -30.24 11.86 -0.37
C TYR A 39 -30.41 11.16 0.99
N SER A 40 -29.80 9.99 1.16
CA SER A 40 -29.86 9.18 2.39
C SER A 40 -28.58 9.24 3.24
N SER A 41 -27.55 9.93 2.77
CA SER A 41 -26.23 10.05 3.41
C SER A 41 -26.30 10.48 4.88
N VAL A 42 -27.11 11.50 5.18
CA VAL A 42 -27.33 11.99 6.55
C VAL A 42 -27.98 10.91 7.43
N GLY A 43 -28.97 10.20 6.90
CA GLY A 43 -29.63 9.10 7.60
C GLY A 43 -28.67 7.95 7.90
N PHE A 44 -27.82 7.59 6.94
CA PHE A 44 -26.76 6.58 7.12
C PHE A 44 -25.80 6.97 8.26
N CYS A 45 -25.26 8.20 8.23
CA CYS A 45 -24.35 8.66 9.28
C CYS A 45 -25.04 8.74 10.66
N ASN A 46 -26.32 9.13 10.70
CA ASN A 46 -27.09 9.15 11.95
C ASN A 46 -27.35 7.75 12.51
N ALA A 47 -27.57 6.75 11.65
CA ALA A 47 -27.74 5.36 12.07
C ALA A 47 -26.48 4.82 12.76
N TRP A 48 -25.29 5.09 12.21
CA TRP A 48 -24.02 4.76 12.88
C TRP A 48 -23.81 5.54 14.17
N ARG A 49 -24.17 6.82 14.20
CA ARG A 49 -24.09 7.63 15.42
C ARG A 49 -24.97 7.09 16.54
N ALA A 50 -26.17 6.59 16.21
CA ALA A 50 -27.06 5.95 17.16
C ALA A 50 -26.46 4.67 17.79
N LEU A 51 -25.53 4.02 17.09
CA LEU A 51 -24.76 2.87 17.57
C LEU A 51 -23.46 3.29 18.32
N GLY A 52 -23.26 4.59 18.53
CA GLY A 52 -22.08 5.13 19.20
C GLY A 52 -20.83 5.19 18.33
N ARG A 53 -20.97 5.20 17.00
CA ARG A 53 -19.86 5.22 16.04
C ARG A 53 -19.82 6.49 15.21
N TYR A 54 -18.63 6.78 14.68
CA TYR A 54 -18.41 7.79 13.66
C TYR A 54 -18.53 7.14 12.29
N ALA A 55 -19.17 7.84 11.35
CA ALA A 55 -19.24 7.43 9.96
C ALA A 55 -18.94 8.62 9.05
N VAL A 56 -18.17 8.37 8.00
CA VAL A 56 -17.85 9.32 6.93
C VAL A 56 -18.12 8.64 5.60
N LEU A 57 -18.67 9.38 4.64
CA LEU A 57 -18.95 8.91 3.30
C LEU A 57 -18.03 9.60 2.31
N SER A 58 -17.66 8.91 1.23
CA SER A 58 -17.03 9.54 0.08
C SER A 58 -17.94 10.60 -0.53
N PRO A 59 -17.39 11.56 -1.29
CA PRO A 59 -18.20 12.37 -2.19
C PRO A 59 -19.10 11.49 -3.07
N PRO A 60 -20.32 11.94 -3.37
CA PRO A 60 -21.21 11.21 -4.25
C PRO A 60 -20.67 11.28 -5.70
N VAL A 61 -20.65 10.12 -6.36
CA VAL A 61 -20.40 9.99 -7.80
C VAL A 61 -21.69 9.41 -8.39
N ASP A 62 -22.27 10.08 -9.39
CA ASP A 62 -23.58 9.74 -9.96
C ASP A 62 -24.69 9.59 -8.89
N GLY A 63 -24.69 10.48 -7.89
CA GLY A 63 -25.67 10.48 -6.79
C GLY A 63 -25.46 9.38 -5.75
N MET A 64 -24.33 8.67 -5.78
CA MET A 64 -24.02 7.55 -4.88
C MET A 64 -22.69 7.75 -4.17
N CYS A 65 -22.68 7.69 -2.84
CA CYS A 65 -21.48 7.58 -2.03
C CYS A 65 -20.95 6.13 -2.11
N LYS A 66 -19.86 5.93 -2.84
CA LYS A 66 -19.30 4.61 -3.16
C LYS A 66 -18.56 3.95 -2.00
N VAL A 67 -17.97 4.75 -1.13
CA VAL A 67 -17.16 4.26 0.00
C VAL A 67 -17.64 4.87 1.30
N ALA A 68 -17.64 4.08 2.37
CA ALA A 68 -17.87 4.56 3.73
C ALA A 68 -16.69 4.20 4.62
N ILE A 69 -16.42 5.03 5.63
CA ILE A 69 -15.51 4.73 6.73
C ILE A 69 -16.33 4.76 8.01
N VAL A 70 -16.25 3.71 8.80
CA VAL A 70 -16.88 3.61 10.12
C VAL A 70 -15.79 3.44 11.16
N SER A 71 -15.89 4.18 12.27
CA SER A 71 -14.92 4.09 13.36
C SER A 71 -15.53 4.21 14.75
N ASN A 72 -14.91 3.55 15.72
CA ASN A 72 -15.14 3.78 17.16
C ASN A 72 -14.28 4.93 17.72
N ILE A 73 -13.31 5.44 16.96
CA ILE A 73 -12.45 6.57 17.31
C ILE A 73 -12.95 7.82 16.56
N PRO A 74 -12.88 9.02 17.16
CA PRO A 74 -13.24 10.27 16.48
C PRO A 74 -12.48 10.46 15.16
N LEU A 75 -13.23 10.70 14.08
CA LEU A 75 -12.68 10.95 12.75
C LEU A 75 -12.69 12.45 12.42
N ARG A 76 -11.64 12.92 11.75
CA ARG A 76 -11.62 14.20 11.05
C ARG A 76 -11.47 13.94 9.56
N MET A 77 -12.44 14.41 8.79
CA MET A 77 -12.41 14.27 7.34
C MET A 77 -11.39 15.22 6.73
N ALA A 78 -10.56 14.70 5.82
CA ALA A 78 -9.70 15.47 4.95
C ALA A 78 -9.98 15.04 3.50
N MET A 79 -10.23 16.03 2.64
CA MET A 79 -10.50 15.80 1.22
C MET A 79 -9.19 15.88 0.44
N LEU A 80 -8.86 14.82 -0.30
CA LEU A 80 -7.78 14.88 -1.27
C LEU A 80 -8.31 15.45 -2.59
N PRO A 81 -7.54 16.30 -3.29
CA PRO A 81 -7.95 16.87 -4.56
C PRO A 81 -7.72 15.84 -5.68
N VAL A 82 -8.68 14.93 -5.86
CA VAL A 82 -8.62 13.87 -6.87
C VAL A 82 -9.72 14.01 -7.89
N THR A 83 -9.39 13.75 -9.16
CA THR A 83 -10.34 13.72 -10.27
C THR A 83 -11.11 12.39 -10.27
N GLU A 84 -12.36 12.39 -10.72
CA GLU A 84 -13.17 11.17 -10.82
C GLU A 84 -12.69 10.26 -11.95
N ALA A 85 -12.72 8.96 -11.72
CA ALA A 85 -12.38 7.96 -12.72
C ALA A 85 -13.64 7.30 -13.30
N SER A 86 -13.76 7.29 -14.63
CA SER A 86 -14.87 6.65 -15.36
C SER A 86 -14.45 5.38 -16.13
N ASN A 87 -13.15 5.09 -16.20
CA ASN A 87 -12.58 3.90 -16.84
C ASN A 87 -11.27 3.47 -16.15
N GLU A 88 -10.76 2.29 -16.52
CA GLU A 88 -9.57 1.70 -15.91
C GLU A 88 -8.31 2.59 -15.99
N PRO A 89 -7.93 3.18 -17.15
CA PRO A 89 -6.82 4.14 -17.20
C PRO A 89 -6.98 5.34 -16.25
N GLN A 90 -8.18 5.90 -16.16
CA GLN A 90 -8.46 7.01 -15.24
C GLN A 90 -8.42 6.56 -13.78
N ALA A 91 -8.84 5.35 -13.48
CA ALA A 91 -8.78 4.80 -12.12
C ALA A 91 -7.34 4.58 -11.66
N ILE A 92 -6.46 4.16 -12.58
CA ILE A 92 -5.01 4.07 -12.35
C ILE A 92 -4.44 5.46 -12.06
N ALA A 93 -4.69 6.44 -12.93
CA ALA A 93 -4.18 7.80 -12.73
C ALA A 93 -4.71 8.43 -11.44
N GLN A 94 -5.99 8.18 -11.10
CA GLN A 94 -6.59 8.63 -9.85
C GLN A 94 -5.90 7.98 -8.64
N ALA A 95 -5.57 6.70 -8.69
CA ALA A 95 -4.85 6.02 -7.60
C ALA A 95 -3.45 6.62 -7.41
N GLU A 96 -2.74 6.91 -8.50
CA GLU A 96 -1.44 7.59 -8.45
C GLU A 96 -1.56 8.99 -7.82
N ASP A 97 -2.56 9.78 -8.23
CA ASP A 97 -2.83 11.08 -7.65
C ASP A 97 -3.10 10.97 -6.13
N VAL A 98 -3.90 9.98 -5.69
CA VAL A 98 -4.15 9.72 -4.27
C VAL A 98 -2.83 9.45 -3.55
N PHE A 99 -2.00 8.54 -4.06
CA PHE A 99 -0.74 8.17 -3.41
C PHE A 99 0.23 9.35 -3.35
N GLN A 100 0.39 10.09 -4.45
CA GLN A 100 1.24 11.27 -4.48
C GLN A 100 0.76 12.33 -3.49
N HIS A 101 -0.53 12.65 -3.45
CA HIS A 101 -1.06 13.60 -2.46
C HIS A 101 -0.87 13.11 -1.03
N ALA A 102 -1.11 11.83 -0.76
CA ALA A 102 -0.94 11.25 0.56
C ALA A 102 0.55 11.31 1.01
N LEU A 103 1.49 11.01 0.11
CA LEU A 103 2.93 11.08 0.38
C LEU A 103 3.41 12.52 0.65
N HIS A 104 2.85 13.50 -0.04
CA HIS A 104 3.18 14.92 0.15
C HIS A 104 2.41 15.59 1.30
N SER A 105 1.44 14.91 1.91
CA SER A 105 0.63 15.46 3.00
C SER A 105 1.40 15.69 4.31
N GLY A 106 2.57 15.06 4.46
CA GLY A 106 3.34 15.05 5.71
C GLY A 106 2.76 14.14 6.79
N PHE A 107 1.67 13.43 6.51
CA PHE A 107 1.06 12.47 7.43
C PHE A 107 1.41 11.03 7.07
N ARG A 108 1.50 10.17 8.10
CA ARG A 108 1.46 8.72 7.91
C ARG A 108 0.03 8.33 7.52
N PHE A 109 -0.12 7.47 6.53
CA PHE A 109 -1.42 7.06 6.02
C PHE A 109 -1.49 5.55 5.78
N ILE A 110 -2.73 5.07 5.70
CA ILE A 110 -3.11 3.73 5.27
C ILE A 110 -4.16 3.93 4.17
N ALA A 111 -3.87 3.42 2.97
CA ALA A 111 -4.84 3.24 1.90
C ALA A 111 -5.30 1.78 1.92
N ILE A 112 -6.55 1.53 2.29
CA ILE A 112 -7.10 0.19 2.48
C ILE A 112 -8.46 0.09 1.80
N GLY A 113 -8.72 -1.02 1.11
CA GLY A 113 -9.94 -1.19 0.35
C GLY A 113 -9.85 -2.36 -0.61
N ASP A 114 -10.86 -2.45 -1.47
CA ASP A 114 -10.84 -3.29 -2.67
C ASP A 114 -10.19 -2.49 -3.81
N PHE A 115 -8.96 -2.86 -4.17
CA PHE A 115 -8.22 -2.25 -5.27
C PHE A 115 -8.58 -2.86 -6.63
N ASN A 116 -9.34 -3.97 -6.66
CA ASN A 116 -9.67 -4.78 -7.84
C ASN A 116 -8.47 -5.33 -8.67
N VAL A 117 -7.24 -5.00 -8.28
CA VAL A 117 -5.97 -5.48 -8.84
C VAL A 117 -5.11 -6.11 -7.74
N THR A 118 -4.21 -7.02 -8.12
CA THR A 118 -3.24 -7.60 -7.17
C THR A 118 -2.08 -6.64 -6.94
N GLN A 119 -1.31 -6.85 -5.87
CA GLN A 119 -0.11 -6.06 -5.56
C GLN A 119 1.01 -6.19 -6.63
N GLN A 120 0.89 -7.14 -7.56
CA GLN A 120 1.79 -7.32 -8.70
C GLN A 120 1.42 -6.45 -9.91
N HIS A 121 0.37 -5.64 -9.81
CA HIS A 121 0.02 -4.70 -10.86
C HIS A 121 1.18 -3.71 -11.08
N PRO A 122 1.62 -3.46 -12.34
CA PRO A 122 2.84 -2.68 -12.62
C PRO A 122 2.91 -1.34 -11.87
N VAL A 123 1.83 -0.57 -11.91
CA VAL A 123 1.73 0.72 -11.22
C VAL A 123 1.99 0.58 -9.73
N LEU A 124 1.37 -0.40 -9.05
CA LEU A 124 1.59 -0.59 -7.61
C LEU A 124 2.99 -1.12 -7.33
N LEU A 125 3.53 -1.96 -8.22
CA LEU A 125 4.87 -2.51 -8.10
C LEU A 125 5.92 -1.41 -8.11
N ASP A 126 5.76 -0.35 -8.91
CA ASP A 126 6.68 0.78 -8.95
C ASP A 126 6.72 1.53 -7.61
N TYR A 127 5.57 1.80 -6.99
CA TYR A 127 5.51 2.41 -5.65
C TYR A 127 6.07 1.50 -4.54
N LEU A 128 5.83 0.19 -4.64
CA LEU A 128 6.30 -0.79 -3.65
C LEU A 128 7.82 -1.00 -3.75
N THR A 129 8.35 -1.13 -4.96
CA THR A 129 9.78 -1.40 -5.19
C THR A 129 10.65 -0.16 -4.98
N SER A 130 10.13 1.04 -5.24
CA SER A 130 10.79 2.31 -4.88
C SER A 130 10.78 2.58 -3.36
N GLY A 131 10.01 1.81 -2.59
CA GLY A 131 9.83 2.04 -1.15
C GLY A 131 9.01 3.29 -0.82
N MET A 132 8.30 3.86 -1.80
CA MET A 132 7.36 4.97 -1.58
C MET A 132 6.12 4.50 -0.82
N LEU A 133 5.69 3.26 -1.07
CA LEU A 133 4.64 2.58 -0.31
C LEU A 133 5.18 1.26 0.23
N VAL A 134 4.54 0.77 1.29
CA VAL A 134 4.76 -0.58 1.82
C VAL A 134 3.42 -1.32 1.79
N THR A 135 3.46 -2.63 1.59
CA THR A 135 2.25 -3.47 1.70
C THR A 135 1.92 -3.77 3.16
N GLY A 136 0.65 -3.71 3.52
CA GLY A 136 0.16 -4.19 4.83
C GLY A 136 0.43 -5.67 5.05
N ASP A 137 0.48 -6.45 3.97
CA ASP A 137 0.75 -7.89 3.99
C ASP A 137 2.19 -8.23 4.40
N GLY A 138 3.08 -7.22 4.47
CA GLY A 138 4.48 -7.40 4.84
C GLY A 138 4.71 -7.91 6.27
N CYS A 139 3.68 -7.96 7.11
CA CYS A 139 3.73 -8.60 8.43
C CYS A 139 3.72 -10.13 8.38
N CYS A 140 3.40 -10.74 7.23
CA CYS A 140 3.38 -12.19 7.00
C CYS A 140 4.39 -12.57 5.89
N PRO A 141 5.70 -12.33 6.08
CA PRO A 141 6.68 -12.54 5.01
C PRO A 141 6.79 -14.02 4.62
N GLY A 142 6.64 -14.31 3.33
CA GLY A 142 6.77 -15.66 2.78
C GLY A 142 5.53 -16.54 2.91
N GLU A 143 4.43 -16.01 3.45
CA GLU A 143 3.16 -16.75 3.52
C GLU A 143 2.36 -16.60 2.23
N GLU A 144 1.75 -17.71 1.78
CA GLU A 144 0.78 -17.66 0.69
C GLU A 144 -0.57 -17.19 1.26
N LEU A 145 -0.84 -15.90 1.12
CA LEU A 145 -2.07 -15.29 1.65
C LEU A 145 -3.30 -15.67 0.80
N PRO A 146 -4.46 -15.92 1.43
CA PRO A 146 -5.66 -16.31 0.71
C PRO A 146 -6.20 -15.18 -0.17
N ALA A 147 -6.87 -15.59 -1.25
CA ALA A 147 -7.67 -14.70 -2.09
C ALA A 147 -8.88 -14.14 -1.32
N THR A 148 -9.23 -12.89 -1.59
CA THR A 148 -10.20 -12.10 -0.80
C THR A 148 -11.44 -11.69 -1.57
N GLY A 149 -11.34 -11.63 -2.90
CA GLY A 149 -12.45 -11.23 -3.76
C GLY A 149 -13.60 -12.24 -3.79
N PRO A 150 -14.62 -12.02 -4.64
CA PRO A 150 -15.84 -12.81 -4.63
C PRO A 150 -15.57 -14.26 -5.07
N VAL A 151 -16.44 -15.16 -4.60
CA VAL A 151 -16.38 -16.58 -4.97
C VAL A 151 -16.91 -16.75 -6.39
N TYR A 152 -16.02 -17.09 -7.34
CA TYR A 152 -16.41 -17.37 -8.72
C TYR A 152 -16.18 -18.84 -9.06
N ARG A 153 -17.27 -19.56 -9.37
CA ARG A 153 -17.29 -21.01 -9.62
C ARG A 153 -16.69 -21.82 -8.46
N GLY A 154 -17.13 -21.52 -7.24
CA GLY A 154 -16.77 -22.26 -6.03
C GLY A 154 -15.38 -21.96 -5.44
N ARG A 155 -14.63 -21.00 -6.00
CA ARG A 155 -13.34 -20.57 -5.44
C ARG A 155 -13.10 -19.07 -5.58
N ARG A 156 -12.41 -18.49 -4.60
CA ARG A 156 -11.79 -17.16 -4.72
C ARG A 156 -10.52 -17.28 -5.56
N ARG A 157 -10.17 -16.24 -6.31
CA ARG A 157 -9.05 -16.29 -7.27
C ARG A 157 -7.99 -15.23 -7.08
N ARG A 158 -8.37 -14.06 -6.56
CA ARG A 158 -7.49 -12.89 -6.46
C ARG A 158 -7.56 -12.31 -5.06
N ARG A 159 -6.40 -11.88 -4.56
CA ARG A 159 -6.27 -11.03 -3.37
C ARG A 159 -6.28 -9.57 -3.84
N ILE A 160 -7.43 -8.94 -3.70
CA ILE A 160 -7.72 -7.58 -4.20
C ILE A 160 -8.12 -6.63 -3.07
N ASP A 161 -8.40 -7.19 -1.89
CA ASP A 161 -8.65 -6.46 -0.66
C ASP A 161 -7.35 -6.50 0.17
N TYR A 162 -6.70 -5.36 0.34
CA TYR A 162 -5.47 -5.23 1.12
C TYR A 162 -5.24 -3.79 1.54
N ALA A 163 -4.17 -3.56 2.30
CA ALA A 163 -3.70 -2.23 2.65
C ALA A 163 -2.35 -1.92 1.96
N LEU A 164 -2.22 -0.68 1.52
CA LEU A 164 -0.96 -0.02 1.18
C LEU A 164 -0.75 1.09 2.21
N GLN A 165 0.47 1.26 2.70
CA GLN A 165 0.74 2.13 3.83
C GLN A 165 2.00 2.96 3.64
N HIS A 166 2.05 4.07 4.39
CA HIS A 166 3.23 4.92 4.44
C HIS A 166 4.46 4.14 4.95
N PRO A 167 5.69 4.35 4.42
CA PRO A 167 6.88 3.55 4.76
C PRO A 167 7.37 3.62 6.22
N GLN A 168 6.75 4.45 7.06
CA GLN A 168 7.04 4.58 8.49
C GLN A 168 5.88 4.09 9.35
N LEU A 169 4.96 3.34 8.76
CA LEU A 169 3.83 2.71 9.42
C LEU A 169 3.76 1.27 8.93
N HIS A 170 3.87 0.31 9.84
CA HIS A 170 3.83 -1.11 9.49
C HIS A 170 2.71 -1.79 10.25
N ALA A 171 1.92 -2.57 9.53
CA ALA A 171 1.04 -3.54 10.17
C ALA A 171 1.92 -4.53 10.96
N CYS A 172 1.48 -4.89 12.16
CA CYS A 172 2.11 -5.92 12.99
C CYS A 172 1.33 -7.24 13.02
N GLU A 173 0.10 -7.22 12.49
CA GLU A 173 -0.80 -8.36 12.46
C GLU A 173 -1.68 -8.28 11.21
N LEU A 174 -2.03 -9.45 10.66
CA LEU A 174 -2.99 -9.61 9.57
C LEU A 174 -3.97 -10.73 9.93
N GLN A 175 -5.26 -10.45 9.77
CA GLN A 175 -6.33 -11.41 9.95
C GLN A 175 -7.24 -11.45 8.71
N HIS A 176 -7.71 -12.66 8.39
CA HIS A 176 -8.73 -12.91 7.38
C HIS A 176 -9.99 -13.40 8.09
N LEU A 177 -11.06 -12.63 7.98
CA LEU A 177 -12.30 -12.87 8.71
C LEU A 177 -13.42 -13.17 7.72
N ASP A 178 -14.29 -14.11 8.07
CA ASP A 178 -15.50 -14.38 7.31
C ASP A 178 -16.44 -13.18 7.43
N GLY A 179 -16.50 -12.39 6.35
CA GLY A 179 -17.24 -11.15 6.30
C GLY A 179 -18.75 -11.34 6.24
N PRO A 180 -19.51 -10.24 6.37
CA PRO A 180 -20.94 -10.27 6.15
C PRO A 180 -21.34 -10.45 4.66
N SER A 181 -20.38 -10.44 3.74
CA SER A 181 -20.54 -10.54 2.28
C SER A 181 -19.79 -11.75 1.70
N ASP A 182 -19.73 -11.85 0.37
CA ASP A 182 -18.95 -12.84 -0.36
C ASP A 182 -17.44 -12.52 -0.44
N HIS A 183 -17.03 -11.33 -0.01
CA HIS A 183 -15.62 -10.97 0.19
C HIS A 183 -15.11 -11.42 1.57
N THR A 184 -13.86 -11.82 1.61
CA THR A 184 -13.15 -12.03 2.89
C THR A 184 -12.76 -10.67 3.46
N VAL A 185 -13.08 -10.42 4.73
CA VAL A 185 -12.63 -9.21 5.42
C VAL A 185 -11.14 -9.33 5.71
N VAL A 186 -10.39 -8.29 5.39
CA VAL A 186 -8.95 -8.20 5.68
C VAL A 186 -8.73 -7.14 6.74
N ALA A 187 -8.18 -7.55 7.88
CA ALA A 187 -7.92 -6.69 9.02
C ALA A 187 -6.42 -6.65 9.34
N TYR A 188 -5.91 -5.44 9.55
CA TYR A 188 -4.52 -5.17 9.92
C TYR A 188 -4.46 -4.55 11.32
N GLY A 189 -3.58 -5.11 12.16
CA GLY A 189 -3.22 -4.55 13.46
C GLY A 189 -2.07 -3.54 13.31
N TYR A 190 -2.15 -2.43 14.04
CA TYR A 190 -1.11 -1.40 14.05
C TYR A 190 -0.76 -1.01 15.48
N ASP A 191 0.52 -1.03 15.81
CA ASP A 191 1.03 -0.39 17.00
C ASP A 191 1.49 1.04 16.67
N PHE A 192 0.63 2.01 16.96
CA PHE A 192 0.94 3.43 16.73
C PHE A 192 1.90 4.03 17.77
N ALA A 193 2.17 3.31 18.87
CA ALA A 193 3.14 3.70 19.89
C ALA A 193 4.54 3.14 19.60
N ALA A 194 4.65 2.16 18.69
CA ALA A 194 5.93 1.64 18.25
C ALA A 194 6.86 2.75 17.72
N PRO A 195 8.18 2.65 17.97
CA PRO A 195 9.15 3.55 17.37
C PRO A 195 9.01 3.56 15.85
N LEU A 196 9.17 4.73 15.23
CA LEU A 196 9.19 4.82 13.78
C LEU A 196 10.33 3.97 13.23
N SER A 197 10.05 3.25 12.15
CA SER A 197 11.09 2.58 11.37
C SER A 197 12.16 3.59 10.99
N ARG A 198 13.42 3.23 11.27
CA ARG A 198 14.56 4.01 10.83
C ARG A 198 14.54 4.02 9.31
N ARG A 199 14.58 5.21 8.69
CA ARG A 199 14.68 5.30 7.24
C ARG A 199 16.07 4.81 6.85
N GLY A 200 16.11 3.78 6.00
CA GLY A 200 17.30 3.47 5.23
C GLY A 200 17.78 4.72 4.48
N PRO A 201 19.07 4.81 4.15
CA PRO A 201 19.57 5.98 3.45
C PRO A 201 18.96 5.99 2.04
N ARG A 202 18.71 7.19 1.51
CA ARG A 202 18.19 7.36 0.15
C ARG A 202 19.11 6.66 -0.85
N ARG A 203 18.58 5.80 -1.73
CA ARG A 203 19.34 5.12 -2.78
C ARG A 203 19.15 5.82 -4.12
N ARG A 204 20.08 5.60 -5.06
CA ARG A 204 19.96 6.12 -6.43
C ARG A 204 18.83 5.40 -7.17
N SER A 205 18.07 6.13 -7.97
CA SER A 205 17.00 5.60 -8.82
C SER A 205 17.59 4.87 -10.03
N LEU A 206 16.92 3.83 -10.53
CA LEU A 206 17.30 3.21 -11.80
C LEU A 206 17.10 4.21 -12.94
N ARG A 207 17.98 4.14 -13.93
CA ARG A 207 17.82 4.88 -15.19
C ARG A 207 16.67 4.28 -15.99
N GLU A 208 15.84 5.13 -16.58
CA GLU A 208 14.78 4.69 -17.50
C GLU A 208 15.31 4.50 -18.93
N ASP A 209 16.44 5.12 -19.25
CA ASP A 209 17.07 5.15 -20.57
C ASP A 209 18.19 4.11 -20.72
N LEU A 210 18.04 2.94 -20.11
CA LEU A 210 19.06 1.89 -20.13
C LEU A 210 19.32 1.40 -21.56
N ASP A 211 20.49 1.75 -22.10
CA ASP A 211 21.01 1.16 -23.33
C ASP A 211 21.94 0.00 -22.98
N MET A 212 21.50 -1.22 -23.30
CA MET A 212 22.30 -2.43 -23.07
C MET A 212 23.63 -2.41 -23.84
N VAL A 213 23.71 -1.71 -24.98
CA VAL A 213 24.96 -1.55 -25.73
C VAL A 213 25.90 -0.65 -24.95
N GLY A 214 25.45 0.55 -24.54
CA GLY A 214 26.23 1.45 -23.70
C GLY A 214 26.67 0.83 -22.36
N ILE A 215 25.83 0.00 -21.73
CA ILE A 215 26.20 -0.74 -20.51
C ILE A 215 27.32 -1.75 -20.81
N ALA A 216 27.23 -2.50 -21.91
CA ALA A 216 28.26 -3.45 -22.30
C ALA A 216 29.59 -2.75 -22.62
N GLU A 217 29.56 -1.65 -23.37
CA GLU A 217 30.75 -0.83 -23.67
C GLU A 217 31.39 -0.26 -22.40
N ALA A 218 30.58 0.24 -21.46
CA ALA A 218 31.08 0.76 -20.20
C ALA A 218 31.66 -0.35 -19.30
N LEU A 219 31.08 -1.56 -19.33
CA LEU A 219 31.61 -2.72 -18.63
C LEU A 219 32.91 -3.26 -19.26
N GLU A 220 33.05 -3.20 -20.59
CA GLU A 220 34.31 -3.51 -21.27
C GLU A 220 35.42 -2.51 -20.92
N ALA A 221 35.06 -1.23 -20.71
CA ALA A 221 35.99 -0.19 -20.29
C ALA A 221 36.33 -0.23 -18.79
N TRP A 222 35.57 -0.97 -17.98
CA TRP A 222 35.83 -1.13 -16.55
C TRP A 222 37.07 -1.99 -16.32
N ASP A 223 37.98 -1.53 -15.44
CA ASP A 223 39.15 -2.30 -15.02
C ASP A 223 38.79 -3.23 -13.84
N PRO A 224 38.74 -4.56 -14.06
CA PRO A 224 38.39 -5.51 -13.01
C PRO A 224 39.58 -5.85 -12.09
N SER A 225 40.78 -5.30 -12.34
CA SER A 225 41.99 -5.63 -11.58
C SER A 225 41.83 -5.44 -10.06
N PRO A 226 41.25 -4.33 -9.55
CA PRO A 226 41.02 -4.15 -8.11
C PRO A 226 40.09 -5.21 -7.52
N TYR A 227 39.08 -5.65 -8.29
CA TYR A 227 38.16 -6.69 -7.87
C TYR A 227 38.86 -8.05 -7.74
N TYR A 228 39.67 -8.44 -8.72
CA TYR A 228 40.42 -9.69 -8.63
C TYR A 228 41.46 -9.69 -7.51
N GLN A 229 42.12 -8.55 -7.25
CA GLN A 229 43.02 -8.41 -6.10
C GLN A 229 42.29 -8.57 -4.75
N ALA A 230 41.07 -8.03 -4.63
CA ALA A 230 40.24 -8.22 -3.44
C ALA A 230 39.87 -9.71 -3.25
N LEU A 231 39.50 -10.41 -4.33
CA LEU A 231 39.24 -11.85 -4.28
C LEU A 231 40.47 -12.68 -3.88
N GLU A 232 41.63 -12.40 -4.49
CA GLU A 232 42.88 -13.13 -4.22
C GLU A 232 43.37 -12.94 -2.78
N SER A 233 43.13 -11.77 -2.20
CA SER A 233 43.46 -11.46 -0.80
C SER A 233 42.41 -11.97 0.21
N GLY A 234 41.28 -12.49 -0.27
CA GLY A 234 40.18 -12.97 0.57
C GLY A 234 39.29 -11.87 1.15
N ASP A 235 39.43 -10.63 0.69
CA ASP A 235 38.60 -9.48 1.09
C ASP A 235 37.29 -9.46 0.29
N LEU A 236 36.37 -10.35 0.69
CA LEU A 236 35.09 -10.52 0.01
C LEU A 236 34.18 -9.28 0.12
N ASP A 237 34.26 -8.55 1.24
CA ASP A 237 33.45 -7.33 1.44
C ASP A 237 33.88 -6.23 0.47
N HIS A 238 35.19 -6.06 0.28
CA HIS A 238 35.71 -5.12 -0.70
C HIS A 238 35.38 -5.54 -2.15
N ALA A 239 35.50 -6.84 -2.46
CA ALA A 239 35.13 -7.36 -3.78
C ALA A 239 33.64 -7.10 -4.10
N TRP A 240 32.75 -7.34 -3.15
CA TRP A 240 31.31 -7.05 -3.29
C TRP A 240 31.01 -5.55 -3.40
N THR A 241 31.72 -4.72 -2.64
CA THR A 241 31.62 -3.25 -2.72
C THR A 241 31.91 -2.77 -4.13
N LEU A 242 33.03 -3.21 -4.73
CA LEU A 242 33.44 -2.83 -6.08
C LEU A 242 32.39 -3.22 -7.13
N LEU A 243 31.87 -4.46 -7.08
CA LEU A 243 30.82 -4.90 -7.99
C LEU A 243 29.52 -4.11 -7.81
N SER A 244 29.11 -3.86 -6.57
CA SER A 244 27.89 -3.12 -6.27
C SER A 244 27.98 -1.67 -6.75
N ASP A 245 29.14 -1.03 -6.60
CA ASP A 245 29.36 0.36 -7.03
C ASP A 245 29.32 0.49 -8.55
N VAL A 246 30.01 -0.42 -9.27
CA VAL A 246 29.97 -0.47 -10.73
C VAL A 246 28.55 -0.71 -11.23
N ALA A 247 27.83 -1.66 -10.62
CA ALA A 247 26.44 -1.90 -10.97
C ALA A 247 25.55 -0.66 -10.75
N GLU A 248 25.72 0.05 -9.64
CA GLU A 248 24.97 1.30 -9.39
C GLU A 248 25.33 2.41 -10.37
N ASP A 249 26.61 2.60 -10.68
CA ASP A 249 27.07 3.64 -11.62
C ASP A 249 26.56 3.39 -13.05
N LEU A 250 26.42 2.11 -13.45
CA LEU A 250 25.90 1.74 -14.76
C LEU A 250 24.36 1.83 -14.82
N LEU A 251 23.67 1.36 -13.77
CA LEU A 251 22.22 1.14 -13.80
C LEU A 251 21.41 2.30 -13.22
N CYS A 252 22.02 3.19 -12.44
CA CYS A 252 21.30 4.23 -11.69
C CYS A 252 21.65 5.65 -12.13
N GLU A 253 20.74 6.58 -11.86
CA GLU A 253 20.99 8.01 -12.05
C GLU A 253 22.02 8.53 -11.03
N ALA A 254 22.83 9.49 -11.45
CA ALA A 254 23.73 10.18 -10.53
C ALA A 254 22.92 11.09 -9.57
N ASP A 255 22.98 10.80 -8.26
CA ASP A 255 22.34 11.61 -7.22
C ASP A 255 23.31 11.81 -6.05
N SER A 256 23.81 13.03 -5.87
CA SER A 256 24.75 13.38 -4.80
C SER A 256 24.15 13.31 -3.39
N ARG A 257 22.82 13.21 -3.27
CA ARG A 257 22.11 13.03 -2.00
C ARG A 257 21.81 11.56 -1.70
N ALA A 258 22.09 10.65 -2.64
CA ALA A 258 21.92 9.23 -2.44
C ALA A 258 23.17 8.60 -1.83
N THR A 259 22.98 7.56 -1.03
CA THR A 259 24.03 6.75 -0.43
C THR A 259 24.18 5.46 -1.24
N PRO A 260 25.40 5.11 -1.71
CA PRO A 260 25.64 3.88 -2.45
C PRO A 260 25.24 2.63 -1.66
N ARG A 261 24.70 1.59 -2.31
CA ARG A 261 24.30 0.34 -1.63
C ARG A 261 25.44 -0.32 -0.86
N SER A 262 26.68 -0.21 -1.34
CA SER A 262 27.89 -0.70 -0.68
C SER A 262 28.25 0.06 0.60
N ALA A 263 27.79 1.31 0.74
CA ALA A 263 28.16 2.13 1.88
C ALA A 263 27.47 1.63 3.16
N ASN A 264 28.25 1.57 4.24
CA ASN A 264 27.76 1.24 5.56
C ASN A 264 26.64 2.20 5.97
N TRP A 265 25.51 1.62 6.39
CA TRP A 265 24.42 2.38 6.97
C TRP A 265 24.47 2.27 8.49
N LEU A 266 24.74 3.39 9.16
CA LEU A 266 24.49 3.53 10.59
C LEU A 266 23.07 4.07 10.75
N PRO A 267 22.14 3.29 11.30
CA PRO A 267 20.76 3.75 11.42
C PRO A 267 20.69 4.89 12.45
N SER A 268 20.45 6.12 11.99
CA SER A 268 20.21 7.30 12.81
C SER A 268 18.74 7.45 13.20
#